data_AF-A0A1H7B9U4-F1
#
_entry.id   AF-A0A1H7B9U4-F1
#
_cell.length_a   1.000
_cell.length_b   1.000
_cell.length_c   1.000
_cell.angle_alpha   90.00
_cell.angle_beta   90.00
_cell.angle_gamma   90.00
#
_symmetry.space_group_name_H-M   'P 1'
#
loop_
_entity.id
_entity.type
_entity.pdbx_description
1 polymer ?
#
loop_
_entity_poly.entity_id
_entity_poly.type
_entity_poly.pdbx_seq_one_letter_code
_entity_poly.pdbx_strand_id
1 'polypeptide(L)'
;MGDFVNSREIADRADLAQFIAASGGGPHYVYVLRVPDGEPKHGGLGTPFYVGIGQGARLFAHEEEARDPLRYSAKVETIRSIWAKGGEVVRTIDSVHIVEPWDREEELINSIGRLAEGAGPLTNAQTYARSVKLNGIEVRKYAADHAESGDANAIPAKFKLRHTRLMAGPREPLSRTSVFGKIYTVVEANPGVTGEDLIGLLKAVDFSGNKSAYTQGGQVSSSWLVGYIEGGYFRGDRHHLQDYKAQ
;
A
#
# COMPACT_ATOMS: atom_id res chain seq x y z
N MET A 1 32.20 -3.41 8.23
CA MET A 1 32.46 -2.90 6.86
C MET A 1 31.44 -3.59 5.99
N GLY A 2 30.26 -2.99 5.84
CA GLY A 2 29.14 -3.61 5.14
C GLY A 2 29.26 -3.31 3.66
N ASP A 3 29.27 -4.35 2.84
CA ASP A 3 29.30 -4.23 1.39
C ASP A 3 28.09 -3.42 0.93
N PHE A 4 28.34 -2.22 0.40
CA PHE A 4 27.35 -1.49 -0.36
C PHE A 4 27.06 -2.31 -1.61
N VAL A 5 25.92 -3.00 -1.65
CA VAL A 5 25.41 -3.55 -2.89
C VAL A 5 25.11 -2.35 -3.78
N ASN A 6 25.90 -2.15 -4.82
CA ASN A 6 25.65 -1.14 -5.85
C ASN A 6 24.21 -1.33 -6.34
N SER A 7 23.37 -0.31 -6.22
CA SER A 7 21.99 -0.40 -6.70
C SER A 7 22.01 -0.73 -8.20
N ARG A 8 21.22 -1.72 -8.60
CA ARG A 8 21.19 -2.21 -10.00
C ARG A 8 20.06 -1.52 -10.73
N GLU A 9 20.39 -0.78 -11.78
CA GLU A 9 19.37 -0.23 -12.70
C GLU A 9 18.63 -1.35 -13.43
N ILE A 10 17.35 -1.18 -13.74
CA ILE A 10 16.51 -2.16 -14.42
C ILE A 10 15.90 -1.53 -15.66
N ALA A 11 16.24 -2.07 -16.83
CA ALA A 11 15.76 -1.53 -18.10
C ALA A 11 14.28 -1.87 -18.34
N ASP A 12 13.91 -3.14 -18.17
CA ASP A 12 12.59 -3.64 -18.51
C ASP A 12 12.15 -4.82 -17.60
N ARG A 13 10.97 -5.38 -17.89
CA ARG A 13 10.38 -6.47 -17.10
C ARG A 13 11.17 -7.77 -17.21
N ALA A 14 11.79 -8.03 -18.36
CA ALA A 14 12.60 -9.22 -18.56
C ALA A 14 13.91 -9.11 -17.78
N ASP A 15 14.56 -7.95 -17.81
CA ASP A 15 15.75 -7.63 -16.99
C ASP A 15 15.43 -7.78 -15.49
N LEU A 16 14.28 -7.25 -15.04
CA LEU A 16 13.82 -7.44 -13.66
C LEU A 16 13.67 -8.91 -13.30
N ALA A 17 12.96 -9.69 -14.12
CA ALA A 17 12.72 -11.10 -13.85
C ALA A 17 14.02 -11.91 -13.78
N GLN A 18 14.95 -11.64 -14.71
CA GLN A 18 16.28 -12.26 -14.72
C GLN A 18 17.09 -11.89 -13.47
N PHE A 19 17.11 -10.61 -13.11
CA PHE A 19 17.82 -10.13 -11.92
C PHE A 19 17.30 -10.77 -10.63
N ILE A 20 15.98 -10.82 -10.43
CA ILE A 20 15.37 -11.44 -9.25
C ILE A 20 15.64 -12.94 -9.22
N ALA A 21 15.53 -13.64 -10.35
CA ALA A 21 15.82 -15.07 -10.43
C ALA A 21 17.30 -15.37 -10.10
N ALA A 22 18.24 -14.54 -10.59
CA ALA A 22 19.67 -14.72 -10.36
C ALA A 22 20.11 -14.35 -8.94
N SER A 23 19.38 -13.46 -8.26
CA SER A 23 19.78 -12.95 -6.93
C SER A 23 19.67 -14.02 -5.83
N GLY A 24 18.92 -15.11 -6.03
CA GLY A 24 18.72 -16.18 -5.04
C GLY A 24 18.04 -15.74 -3.74
N GLY A 25 17.71 -14.46 -3.62
CA GLY A 25 17.23 -13.82 -2.42
C GLY A 25 15.74 -13.97 -2.20
N GLY A 26 14.95 -14.48 -3.14
CA GLY A 26 13.49 -14.59 -3.04
C GLY A 26 12.72 -13.59 -3.90
N PRO A 27 11.37 -13.62 -3.89
CA PRO A 27 10.58 -12.87 -4.86
C PRO A 27 10.39 -11.39 -4.51
N HIS A 28 10.78 -10.98 -3.29
CA HIS A 28 10.58 -9.63 -2.80
C HIS A 28 11.83 -8.79 -3.05
N TYR A 29 11.63 -7.51 -3.36
CA TYR A 29 12.74 -6.58 -3.57
C TYR A 29 12.38 -5.17 -3.09
N VAL A 30 13.39 -4.42 -2.67
CA VAL A 30 13.29 -2.98 -2.45
C VAL A 30 13.76 -2.26 -3.71
N TYR A 31 12.98 -1.31 -4.20
CA TYR A 31 13.31 -0.52 -5.36
C TYR A 31 13.26 0.98 -5.07
N VAL A 32 14.03 1.74 -5.84
CA VAL A 32 14.07 3.19 -5.83
C VAL A 32 13.83 3.70 -7.26
N LEU A 33 12.84 4.58 -7.41
CA LEU A 33 12.60 5.33 -8.65
C LEU A 33 13.28 6.68 -8.57
N ARG A 34 13.92 7.08 -9.68
CA ARG A 34 14.80 8.24 -9.73
C ARG A 34 14.51 9.13 -10.95
N VAL A 35 14.73 10.43 -10.75
CA VAL A 35 14.76 11.42 -11.82
C VAL A 35 16.05 11.21 -12.63
N PRO A 36 16.01 11.20 -13.97
CA PRO A 36 17.20 10.97 -14.81
C PRO A 36 18.08 12.23 -14.91
N ASP A 37 18.45 12.84 -13.77
CA ASP A 37 19.30 14.04 -13.72
C ASP A 37 20.81 13.71 -13.74
N GLY A 38 21.19 12.43 -13.73
CA GLY A 38 22.58 11.98 -13.79
C GLY A 38 23.36 12.18 -12.48
N GLU A 39 22.74 12.73 -11.45
CA GLU A 39 23.40 13.04 -10.19
C GLU A 39 23.58 11.77 -9.34
N PRO A 40 24.81 11.43 -8.89
CA PRO A 40 25.01 10.31 -7.98
C PRO A 40 24.41 10.62 -6.60
N LYS A 41 23.31 9.97 -6.24
CA LYS A 41 22.63 10.14 -4.94
C LYS A 41 22.21 8.81 -4.36
N HIS A 42 22.47 8.59 -3.07
CA HIS A 42 22.02 7.39 -2.34
C HIS A 42 22.29 6.08 -3.10
N GLY A 43 23.54 5.87 -3.52
CA GLY A 43 24.00 4.62 -4.12
C GLY A 43 23.56 4.35 -5.58
N GLY A 44 23.01 5.33 -6.29
CA GLY A 44 22.64 5.21 -7.71
C GLY A 44 22.66 6.56 -8.45
N LEU A 45 22.54 6.51 -9.78
CA LEU A 45 22.44 7.71 -10.62
C LEU A 45 20.98 8.20 -10.68
N GLY A 46 20.80 9.50 -10.49
CA GLY A 46 19.49 10.13 -10.47
C GLY A 46 19.00 10.48 -9.06
N THR A 47 18.37 11.64 -8.90
CA THR A 47 17.69 12.02 -7.65
C THR A 47 16.54 11.06 -7.33
N PRO A 48 16.55 10.35 -6.18
CA PRO A 48 15.45 9.48 -5.79
C PRO A 48 14.19 10.28 -5.50
N PHE A 49 13.04 9.82 -6.00
CA PHE A 49 11.76 10.45 -5.70
C PHE A 49 10.73 9.46 -5.13
N TYR A 50 11.00 8.16 -5.13
CA TYR A 50 10.12 7.16 -4.54
C TYR A 50 10.90 5.90 -4.15
N VAL A 51 10.57 5.33 -2.99
CA VAL A 51 11.06 4.02 -2.52
C VAL A 51 9.87 3.09 -2.36
N GLY A 52 10.02 1.82 -2.71
CA GLY A 52 8.95 0.84 -2.55
C GLY A 52 9.43 -0.60 -2.39
N ILE A 53 8.59 -1.44 -1.78
CA ILE A 53 8.69 -2.90 -1.86
C ILE A 53 7.89 -3.41 -3.06
N GLY A 54 8.50 -4.33 -3.81
CA GLY A 54 7.92 -4.95 -4.99
C GLY A 54 8.01 -6.47 -4.96
N GLN A 55 7.18 -7.08 -5.81
CA GLN A 55 7.26 -8.48 -6.24
C GLN A 55 6.80 -8.54 -7.70
N GLY A 56 7.28 -9.49 -8.48
CA GLY A 56 6.98 -9.58 -9.91
C GLY A 56 7.28 -8.24 -10.62
N ALA A 57 6.34 -7.73 -11.41
CA ALA A 57 6.51 -6.48 -12.16
C ALA A 57 6.07 -5.20 -11.43
N ARG A 58 5.93 -5.22 -10.08
CA ARG A 58 5.42 -4.08 -9.30
C ARG A 58 6.19 -2.78 -9.51
N LEU A 59 7.50 -2.87 -9.81
CA LEU A 59 8.36 -1.74 -10.15
C LEU A 59 7.77 -0.83 -11.25
N PHE A 60 7.09 -1.41 -12.25
CA PHE A 60 6.53 -0.70 -13.41
C PHE A 60 5.09 -0.21 -13.19
N ALA A 61 4.42 -0.65 -12.12
CA ALA A 61 3.01 -0.36 -11.91
C ALA A 61 2.72 1.13 -11.70
N HIS A 62 3.68 1.90 -11.16
CA HIS A 62 3.50 3.35 -10.97
C HIS A 62 3.52 4.11 -12.29
N GLU A 63 4.27 3.64 -13.28
CA GLU A 63 4.25 4.20 -14.62
C GLU A 63 2.99 3.80 -15.37
N GLU A 64 2.48 2.58 -15.19
CA GLU A 64 1.15 2.22 -15.69
C GLU A 64 0.08 3.13 -15.09
N GLU A 65 0.13 3.38 -13.78
CA GLU A 65 -0.76 4.31 -13.09
C GLU A 65 -0.64 5.74 -13.64
N ALA A 66 0.58 6.19 -13.94
CA ALA A 66 0.81 7.54 -14.46
C ALA A 66 0.25 7.76 -15.88
N ARG A 67 0.04 6.69 -16.66
CA ARG A 67 -0.61 6.76 -17.99
C ARG A 67 -2.11 7.03 -17.90
N ASP A 68 -2.77 6.70 -16.79
CA ASP A 68 -4.19 6.98 -16.58
C ASP A 68 -4.39 8.43 -16.13
N PRO A 69 -4.94 9.33 -16.97
CA PRO A 69 -5.07 10.75 -16.65
C PRO A 69 -5.96 11.03 -15.44
N LEU A 70 -6.82 10.08 -15.03
CA LEU A 70 -7.69 10.22 -13.86
C LEU A 70 -6.98 9.94 -12.54
N ARG A 71 -5.75 9.43 -12.58
CA ARG A 71 -4.93 9.16 -11.39
C ARG A 71 -4.10 10.38 -11.04
N TYR A 72 -4.12 10.74 -9.76
CA TYR A 72 -3.40 11.88 -9.22
C TYR A 72 -2.73 11.51 -7.90
N SER A 73 -1.42 11.68 -7.83
CA SER A 73 -0.61 11.57 -6.62
C SER A 73 0.76 12.20 -6.88
N ALA A 74 1.48 12.63 -5.83
CA ALA A 74 2.80 13.26 -5.99
C ALA A 74 3.76 12.40 -6.84
N LYS A 75 3.81 11.09 -6.59
CA LYS A 75 4.61 10.14 -7.38
C LYS A 75 4.21 10.10 -8.86
N VAL A 76 2.91 10.13 -9.17
CA VAL A 76 2.39 10.05 -10.55
C VAL A 76 2.72 11.34 -11.29
N GLU A 77 2.56 12.48 -10.64
CA GLU A 77 2.91 13.78 -11.21
C GLU A 77 4.42 13.90 -11.46
N THR A 78 5.27 13.37 -10.57
CA THR A 78 6.72 13.31 -10.82
C THR A 78 7.06 12.47 -12.05
N ILE A 79 6.45 11.29 -12.20
CA ILE A 79 6.65 10.44 -13.39
C ILE A 79 6.23 11.18 -14.67
N ARG A 80 5.05 11.80 -14.67
CA ARG A 80 4.56 12.60 -15.80
C ARG A 80 5.49 13.77 -16.12
N SER A 81 6.03 14.44 -15.10
CA SER A 81 6.99 15.53 -15.31
C SER A 81 8.29 15.05 -15.93
N ILE A 82 8.75 13.83 -15.63
CA ILE A 82 9.94 13.24 -16.26
C ILE A 82 9.66 13.01 -17.75
N TRP A 83 8.53 12.38 -18.08
CA TRP A 83 8.15 12.12 -19.48
C TRP A 83 7.91 13.39 -20.29
N ALA A 84 7.29 14.41 -19.69
CA ALA A 84 7.06 15.70 -20.34
C ALA A 84 8.37 16.42 -20.73
N LYS A 85 9.49 16.10 -20.05
CA LYS A 85 10.84 16.59 -20.37
C LYS A 85 11.59 15.69 -21.36
N GLY A 86 10.94 14.65 -21.90
CA GLY A 86 11.55 13.67 -22.79
C GLY A 86 12.46 12.66 -22.09
N GLY A 87 12.44 12.58 -20.75
CA GLY A 87 13.21 11.62 -19.98
C GLY A 87 12.45 10.34 -19.68
N GLU A 88 13.17 9.34 -19.17
CA GLU A 88 12.59 8.10 -18.64
C GLU A 88 12.87 7.97 -17.13
N VAL A 89 11.96 7.30 -16.42
CA VAL A 89 12.15 7.01 -15.00
C VAL A 89 13.30 6.02 -14.86
N VAL A 90 14.31 6.38 -14.08
CA VAL A 90 15.40 5.45 -13.72
C VAL A 90 14.90 4.54 -12.61
N ARG A 91 15.01 3.23 -12.82
CA ARG A 91 14.48 2.20 -11.92
C ARG A 91 15.66 1.44 -11.35
N THR A 92 15.83 1.45 -10.03
CA THR A 92 16.93 0.74 -9.39
C THR A 92 16.42 -0.25 -8.36
N ILE A 93 17.03 -1.43 -8.29
CA ILE A 93 16.86 -2.37 -7.18
C ILE A 93 17.95 -2.12 -6.15
N ASP A 94 17.53 -1.88 -4.91
CA ASP A 94 18.41 -1.74 -3.76
C ASP A 94 18.80 -3.12 -3.21
N SER A 95 17.83 -4.01 -3.02
CA SER A 95 18.06 -5.32 -2.40
C SER A 95 16.93 -6.32 -2.69
N VAL A 96 17.22 -7.63 -2.55
CA VAL A 96 16.30 -8.76 -2.82
C VAL A 96 16.19 -9.65 -1.58
N HIS A 97 14.99 -10.13 -1.27
CA HIS A 97 14.65 -10.72 0.03
C HIS A 97 13.61 -11.84 -0.05
N ILE A 98 13.72 -12.78 0.90
CA ILE A 98 12.90 -14.01 0.94
C ILE A 98 11.52 -13.66 1.45
N VAL A 99 11.49 -12.70 2.38
CA VAL A 99 10.30 -12.12 2.99
C VAL A 99 10.27 -10.63 2.71
N GLU A 100 9.13 -9.98 2.91
CA GLU A 100 9.01 -8.54 2.65
C GLU A 100 9.95 -7.71 3.54
N PRO A 101 10.86 -6.92 2.94
CA PRO A 101 11.94 -6.22 3.65
C PRO A 101 11.51 -4.84 4.14
N TRP A 102 10.50 -4.83 5.00
CA TRP A 102 9.88 -3.62 5.51
C TRP A 102 10.86 -2.66 6.22
N ASP A 103 11.84 -3.21 6.93
CA ASP A 103 12.85 -2.43 7.65
C ASP A 103 13.80 -1.71 6.69
N ARG A 104 14.12 -2.33 5.55
CA ARG A 104 15.00 -1.73 4.55
C ARG A 104 14.31 -0.59 3.79
N GLU A 105 13.04 -0.76 3.45
CA GLU A 105 12.23 0.31 2.85
C GLU A 105 12.13 1.52 3.80
N GLU A 106 11.87 1.27 5.08
CA GLU A 106 11.82 2.32 6.11
C GLU A 106 13.17 3.02 6.31
N GLU A 107 14.27 2.25 6.39
CA GLU A 107 15.63 2.79 6.49
C GLU A 107 15.95 3.74 5.33
N LEU A 108 15.64 3.36 4.10
CA LEU A 108 15.85 4.21 2.92
C LEU A 108 14.97 5.45 2.97
N ILE A 109 13.70 5.33 3.33
CA ILE A 109 12.79 6.48 3.40
C ILE A 109 13.24 7.48 4.45
N ASN A 110 13.66 7.00 5.62
CA ASN A 110 14.14 7.85 6.71
C ASN A 110 15.49 8.50 6.39
N SER A 111 16.39 7.79 5.70
CA SER A 111 17.71 8.32 5.34
C SER A 111 17.69 9.29 4.15
N ILE A 112 16.78 9.10 3.19
CA ILE A 112 16.64 9.99 2.03
C ILE A 112 15.76 11.21 2.37
N GLY A 113 14.72 11.00 3.18
CA GLY A 113 13.79 12.05 3.61
C GLY A 113 12.63 12.28 2.63
N ARG A 114 11.48 12.66 3.18
CA ARG A 114 10.23 12.86 2.44
C ARG A 114 9.94 14.31 2.14
N LEU A 115 9.31 14.53 1.00
CA LEU A 115 8.91 15.84 0.50
C LEU A 115 7.84 16.48 1.39
N ALA A 116 6.88 15.68 1.86
CA ALA A 116 5.79 16.14 2.73
C ALA A 116 6.27 16.66 4.09
N GLU A 117 7.49 16.26 4.52
CA GLU A 117 8.12 16.70 5.77
C GLU A 117 9.18 17.80 5.54
N GLY A 118 9.42 18.19 4.28
CA GLY A 118 10.53 19.07 3.93
C GLY A 118 11.92 18.46 4.18
N ALA A 119 12.00 17.15 4.44
CA ALA A 119 13.21 16.46 4.84
C ALA A 119 14.00 15.87 3.66
N GLY A 120 13.36 15.73 2.48
CA GLY A 120 14.02 15.17 1.30
C GLY A 120 13.10 15.07 0.08
N PRO A 121 13.56 14.44 -1.01
CA PRO A 121 12.86 14.43 -2.29
C PRO A 121 11.74 13.37 -2.42
N LEU A 122 11.59 12.45 -1.46
CA LEU A 122 10.67 11.32 -1.63
C LEU A 122 9.20 11.72 -1.61
N THR A 123 8.46 11.25 -2.61
CA THR A 123 7.02 11.44 -2.80
C THR A 123 6.16 10.39 -2.07
N ASN A 124 6.79 9.50 -1.30
CA ASN A 124 6.11 8.49 -0.47
C ASN A 124 5.06 9.16 0.43
N ALA A 125 3.78 8.87 0.17
CA ALA A 125 2.67 9.43 0.95
C ALA A 125 2.57 8.82 2.37
N GLN A 126 3.10 7.61 2.55
CA GLN A 126 3.04 6.91 3.83
C GLN A 126 4.12 7.43 4.78
N THR A 127 3.70 7.84 5.96
CA THR A 127 4.58 7.99 7.13
C THR A 127 4.77 6.60 7.71
N TYR A 128 6.00 6.11 7.75
CA TYR A 128 6.31 4.93 8.54
C TYR A 128 6.17 5.37 10.00
N ALA A 129 5.03 5.03 10.60
CA ALA A 129 4.91 5.05 12.04
C ALA A 129 5.77 3.90 12.58
N ARG A 130 6.53 4.18 13.65
CA ARG A 130 7.33 3.18 14.35
C ARG A 130 6.48 1.94 14.58
N SER A 131 6.94 0.79 14.10
CA SER A 131 6.17 -0.44 14.23
C SER A 131 6.04 -0.84 15.71
N VAL A 132 4.89 -1.38 16.07
CA VAL A 132 4.66 -1.94 17.41
C VAL A 132 4.53 -3.45 17.24
N LYS A 133 5.23 -4.23 18.08
CA LYS A 133 5.04 -5.67 18.15
C LYS A 133 4.06 -5.99 19.27
N LEU A 134 2.92 -6.58 18.94
CA LEU A 134 1.92 -7.05 19.89
C LEU A 134 1.82 -8.56 19.76
N ASN A 135 2.14 -9.29 20.83
CA ASN A 135 2.12 -10.76 20.85
C ASN A 135 2.89 -11.40 19.68
N GLY A 136 4.02 -10.81 19.29
CA GLY A 136 4.86 -11.28 18.18
C GLY A 136 4.41 -10.85 16.78
N ILE A 137 3.25 -10.19 16.65
CA ILE A 137 2.75 -9.65 15.38
C ILE A 137 3.15 -8.17 15.29
N GLU A 138 3.90 -7.82 14.25
CA GLU A 138 4.21 -6.43 13.96
C GLU A 138 3.02 -5.73 13.29
N VAL A 139 2.62 -4.60 13.87
CA VAL A 139 1.57 -3.72 13.37
C VAL A 139 2.15 -2.34 13.06
N ARG A 140 1.73 -1.74 11.95
CA ARG A 140 2.27 -0.47 11.44
C ARG A 140 1.21 0.62 11.25
N LYS A 141 0.50 0.63 10.13
CA LYS A 141 -0.43 1.72 9.74
C LYS A 141 -1.50 2.04 10.79
N TYR A 142 -1.92 1.04 11.56
CA TYR A 142 -2.88 1.16 12.65
C TYR A 142 -2.27 0.78 14.00
N ALA A 143 -0.95 0.91 14.16
CA ALA A 143 -0.24 0.52 15.38
C ALA A 143 -0.81 1.19 16.63
N ALA A 144 -1.25 2.44 16.53
CA ALA A 144 -1.93 3.14 17.62
C ALA A 144 -3.24 2.43 18.03
N ASP A 145 -4.08 2.06 17.06
CA ASP A 145 -5.36 1.37 17.30
C ASP A 145 -5.14 -0.01 17.91
N HIS A 146 -4.12 -0.72 17.44
CA HIS A 146 -3.74 -2.03 17.95
C HIS A 146 -3.08 -1.95 19.33
N ALA A 147 -2.28 -0.92 19.60
CA ALA A 147 -1.67 -0.70 20.91
C ALA A 147 -2.73 -0.32 21.95
N GLU A 148 -3.73 0.49 21.57
CA GLU A 148 -4.87 0.83 22.42
C GLU A 148 -5.72 -0.40 22.75
N SER A 149 -5.94 -1.30 21.77
CA SER A 149 -6.72 -2.53 22.00
C SER A 149 -5.95 -3.64 22.72
N GLY A 150 -4.62 -3.59 22.71
CA GLY A 150 -3.76 -4.68 23.18
C GLY A 150 -3.83 -5.95 22.32
N ASP A 151 -4.52 -5.91 21.18
CA ASP A 151 -4.74 -7.04 20.28
C ASP A 151 -4.70 -6.59 18.81
N ALA A 152 -3.79 -7.19 18.05
CA ALA A 152 -3.62 -6.96 16.61
C ALA A 152 -4.87 -7.31 15.79
N ASN A 153 -5.82 -8.06 16.35
CA ASN A 153 -7.04 -8.50 15.69
C ASN A 153 -8.32 -7.83 16.18
N ALA A 154 -8.26 -7.07 17.27
CA ALA A 154 -9.42 -6.39 17.83
C ALA A 154 -10.01 -5.35 16.87
N ILE A 155 -11.33 -5.20 16.93
CA ILE A 155 -12.02 -4.11 16.24
C ILE A 155 -11.77 -2.84 17.06
N PRO A 156 -11.25 -1.75 16.45
CA PRO A 156 -11.01 -0.49 17.16
C PRO A 156 -12.27 0.04 17.84
N ALA A 157 -12.14 0.53 19.09
CA ALA A 157 -13.26 1.09 19.86
C ALA A 157 -13.92 2.28 19.16
N LYS A 158 -13.13 3.04 18.38
CA LYS A 158 -13.57 4.20 17.59
C LYS A 158 -14.44 3.87 16.36
N PHE A 159 -14.68 2.60 16.05
CA PHE A 159 -15.44 2.22 14.85
C PHE A 159 -16.90 2.68 14.97
N LYS A 160 -17.26 3.74 14.22
CA LYS A 160 -18.54 4.44 14.36
C LYS A 160 -19.74 3.61 13.93
N LEU A 161 -19.52 2.68 13.01
CA LEU A 161 -20.57 1.83 12.42
C LEU A 161 -20.65 0.46 13.07
N ARG A 162 -19.95 0.23 14.21
CA ARG A 162 -19.85 -1.09 14.86
C ARG A 162 -21.20 -1.78 15.02
N HIS A 163 -22.19 -1.07 15.53
CA HIS A 163 -23.53 -1.60 15.79
C HIS A 163 -24.57 -1.13 14.76
N THR A 164 -24.16 -0.39 13.74
CA THR A 164 -25.04 0.05 12.66
C THR A 164 -25.30 -1.10 11.72
N ARG A 165 -26.59 -1.36 11.42
CA ARG A 165 -26.99 -2.34 10.40
C ARG A 165 -26.78 -1.73 9.02
N LEU A 166 -26.04 -2.41 8.16
CA LEU A 166 -25.61 -1.90 6.87
C LEU A 166 -26.29 -2.63 5.71
N MET A 167 -26.44 -1.95 4.58
CA MET A 167 -26.78 -2.55 3.29
C MET A 167 -25.97 -1.91 2.16
N ALA A 168 -26.02 -2.52 0.97
CA ALA A 168 -25.42 -1.96 -0.23
C ALA A 168 -25.97 -0.55 -0.49
N GLY A 169 -25.07 0.40 -0.73
CA GLY A 169 -25.37 1.80 -1.00
C GLY A 169 -25.80 2.03 -2.46
N PRO A 170 -26.29 3.23 -2.78
CA PRO A 170 -26.82 3.56 -4.10
C PRO A 170 -25.75 3.65 -5.20
N ARG A 171 -24.45 3.66 -4.85
CA ARG A 171 -23.35 3.74 -5.81
C ARG A 171 -22.58 2.45 -5.82
N GLU A 172 -22.62 1.74 -6.94
CA GLU A 172 -21.83 0.53 -7.12
C GLU A 172 -20.34 0.88 -7.36
N PRO A 173 -19.39 0.12 -6.77
CA PRO A 173 -17.97 0.23 -7.11
C PRO A 173 -17.71 -0.13 -8.58
N LEU A 174 -16.80 0.59 -9.23
CA LEU A 174 -16.42 0.35 -10.64
C LEU A 174 -15.87 -1.06 -10.92
N SER A 175 -15.38 -1.76 -9.89
CA SER A 175 -14.88 -3.12 -10.00
C SER A 175 -15.18 -3.91 -8.73
N ARG A 176 -15.76 -5.11 -8.91
CA ARG A 176 -16.01 -6.08 -7.85
C ARG A 176 -14.73 -6.71 -7.27
N THR A 177 -13.60 -6.61 -7.96
CA THR A 177 -12.30 -7.11 -7.46
C THR A 177 -11.54 -6.06 -6.63
N SER A 178 -11.97 -4.79 -6.66
CA SER A 178 -11.43 -3.74 -5.78
C SER A 178 -11.83 -3.98 -4.32
N VAL A 179 -11.16 -3.31 -3.37
CA VAL A 179 -11.50 -3.42 -1.94
C VAL A 179 -12.96 -3.04 -1.69
N PHE A 180 -13.41 -1.89 -2.21
CA PHE A 180 -14.81 -1.47 -2.10
C PHE A 180 -15.75 -2.42 -2.82
N GLY A 181 -15.35 -2.97 -3.97
CA GLY A 181 -16.10 -3.99 -4.70
C GLY A 181 -16.39 -5.23 -3.85
N LYS A 182 -15.36 -5.77 -3.21
CA LYS A 182 -15.45 -6.93 -2.32
C LYS A 182 -16.36 -6.64 -1.12
N ILE A 183 -16.17 -5.49 -0.47
CA ILE A 183 -17.01 -5.06 0.67
C ILE A 183 -18.47 -4.93 0.24
N TYR A 184 -18.73 -4.25 -0.87
CA TYR A 184 -20.06 -4.07 -1.43
C TYR A 184 -20.73 -5.43 -1.71
N THR A 185 -20.03 -6.35 -2.38
CA THR A 185 -20.55 -7.71 -2.67
C THR A 185 -20.92 -8.48 -1.40
N VAL A 186 -20.11 -8.40 -0.33
CA VAL A 186 -20.43 -9.09 0.94
C VAL A 186 -21.69 -8.50 1.58
N VAL A 187 -21.82 -7.17 1.62
CA VAL A 187 -22.99 -6.51 2.22
C VAL A 187 -24.25 -6.72 1.37
N GLU A 188 -24.13 -6.71 0.05
CA GLU A 188 -25.21 -7.01 -0.90
C GLU A 188 -25.78 -8.41 -0.68
N ALA A 189 -24.92 -9.40 -0.41
CA ALA A 189 -25.34 -10.77 -0.09
C ALA A 189 -25.86 -10.95 1.34
N ASN A 190 -25.57 -10.01 2.25
CA ASN A 190 -25.90 -10.09 3.67
C ASN A 190 -26.51 -8.76 4.17
N PRO A 191 -27.65 -8.30 3.64
CA PRO A 191 -28.21 -7.02 4.02
C PRO A 191 -28.68 -7.04 5.48
N GLY A 192 -28.35 -5.97 6.21
CA GLY A 192 -28.76 -5.78 7.61
C GLY A 192 -27.81 -6.37 8.65
N VAL A 193 -26.65 -6.90 8.26
CA VAL A 193 -25.56 -7.23 9.19
C VAL A 193 -25.03 -5.97 9.86
N THR A 194 -24.56 -6.09 11.11
CA THR A 194 -23.90 -4.96 11.77
C THR A 194 -22.52 -4.70 11.19
N GLY A 195 -21.92 -3.54 11.46
CA GLY A 195 -20.53 -3.29 11.07
C GLY A 195 -19.54 -4.30 11.65
N GLU A 196 -19.77 -4.77 12.87
CA GLU A 196 -18.96 -5.82 13.51
C GLU A 196 -19.11 -7.18 12.81
N ASP A 197 -20.34 -7.60 12.52
CA ASP A 197 -20.60 -8.83 11.76
C ASP A 197 -19.94 -8.77 10.37
N LEU A 198 -20.01 -7.61 9.71
CA LEU A 198 -19.38 -7.38 8.42
C LEU A 198 -17.86 -7.55 8.48
N ILE A 199 -17.19 -7.07 9.54
CA ILE A 199 -15.76 -7.33 9.74
C ILE A 199 -15.49 -8.83 9.83
N GLY A 200 -16.32 -9.57 10.57
CA GLY A 200 -16.23 -11.02 10.67
C GLY A 200 -16.31 -11.71 9.31
N LEU A 201 -17.29 -11.32 8.47
CA LEU A 201 -17.44 -11.85 7.12
C LEU A 201 -16.26 -11.49 6.22
N LEU A 202 -15.77 -10.25 6.29
CA LEU A 202 -14.68 -9.77 5.45
C LEU A 202 -13.33 -10.40 5.79
N LYS A 203 -13.12 -10.88 7.03
CA LYS A 203 -11.91 -11.63 7.37
C LYS A 203 -11.75 -12.93 6.58
N ALA A 204 -12.84 -13.49 6.06
CA ALA A 204 -12.82 -14.68 5.21
C ALA A 204 -12.64 -14.37 3.70
N VAL A 205 -12.61 -13.10 3.32
CA VAL A 205 -12.44 -12.68 1.91
C VAL A 205 -10.97 -12.62 1.55
N ASP A 206 -10.62 -13.09 0.36
CA ASP A 206 -9.28 -12.97 -0.18
C ASP A 206 -8.97 -11.50 -0.57
N PHE A 207 -8.04 -10.89 0.14
CA PHE A 207 -7.48 -9.56 -0.13
C PHE A 207 -6.03 -9.62 -0.60
N SER A 208 -5.52 -10.75 -1.09
CA SER A 208 -4.11 -10.94 -1.49
C SER A 208 -3.57 -9.87 -2.45
N GLY A 209 -4.43 -9.30 -3.30
CA GLY A 209 -4.11 -8.15 -4.17
C GLY A 209 -3.92 -6.80 -3.44
N ASN A 210 -4.18 -6.73 -2.13
CA ASN A 210 -4.20 -5.53 -1.30
C ASN A 210 -3.36 -5.74 -0.03
N LYS A 211 -2.03 -5.88 -0.18
CA LYS A 211 -1.08 -6.16 0.92
C LYS A 211 -1.33 -5.45 2.24
N SER A 212 -1.70 -4.16 2.20
CA SER A 212 -2.04 -3.36 3.39
C SER A 212 -3.20 -3.91 4.24
N ALA A 213 -3.98 -4.86 3.71
CA ALA A 213 -5.07 -5.53 4.40
C ALA A 213 -4.56 -6.49 5.48
N TYR A 214 -3.35 -7.03 5.35
CA TYR A 214 -2.85 -8.08 6.23
C TYR A 214 -1.91 -7.52 7.30
N THR A 215 -1.99 -8.10 8.49
CA THR A 215 -0.95 -7.99 9.52
C THR A 215 0.22 -8.92 9.16
N GLN A 216 1.39 -8.77 9.80
CA GLN A 216 2.49 -9.74 9.61
C GLN A 216 2.13 -11.17 10.02
N GLY A 217 1.08 -11.37 10.82
CA GLY A 217 0.53 -12.68 11.14
C GLY A 217 -0.29 -13.32 10.01
N GLY A 218 -0.39 -12.67 8.84
CA GLY A 218 -1.14 -13.17 7.68
C GLY A 218 -2.67 -13.01 7.80
N GLN A 219 -3.14 -12.31 8.84
CA GLN A 219 -4.58 -12.10 9.09
C GLN A 219 -5.03 -10.73 8.58
N VAL A 220 -6.26 -10.65 8.07
CA VAL A 220 -6.84 -9.37 7.64
C VAL A 220 -7.07 -8.47 8.86
N SER A 221 -6.47 -7.28 8.85
CA SER A 221 -6.54 -6.28 9.91
C SER A 221 -7.94 -5.69 10.04
N SER A 222 -8.54 -5.83 11.23
CA SER A 222 -9.83 -5.21 11.56
C SER A 222 -9.77 -3.69 11.40
N SER A 223 -8.68 -3.05 11.83
CA SER A 223 -8.48 -1.59 11.69
C SER A 223 -8.44 -1.15 10.23
N TRP A 224 -7.85 -1.98 9.36
CA TRP A 224 -7.87 -1.73 7.93
C TRP A 224 -9.28 -1.81 7.36
N LEU A 225 -10.04 -2.85 7.73
CA LEU A 225 -11.43 -3.01 7.29
C LEU A 225 -12.31 -1.86 7.77
N VAL A 226 -12.18 -1.42 9.03
CA VAL A 226 -12.90 -0.26 9.58
C VAL A 226 -12.72 0.97 8.71
N GLY A 227 -11.48 1.30 8.33
CA GLY A 227 -11.20 2.46 7.48
C GLY A 227 -11.89 2.40 6.12
N TYR A 228 -11.99 1.21 5.51
CA TYR A 228 -12.71 1.06 4.24
C TYR A 228 -14.23 1.02 4.41
N ILE A 229 -14.76 0.41 5.47
CA ILE A 229 -16.21 0.42 5.74
C ILE A 229 -16.67 1.87 5.96
N GLU A 230 -15.99 2.62 6.84
CA GLU A 230 -16.30 4.03 7.07
C GLU A 230 -16.09 4.88 5.81
N GLY A 231 -15.03 4.59 5.03
CA GLY A 231 -14.81 5.24 3.74
C GLY A 231 -15.91 4.95 2.71
N GLY A 232 -16.49 3.76 2.71
CA GLY A 232 -17.59 3.37 1.84
C GLY A 232 -18.92 4.00 2.23
N TYR A 233 -19.10 4.31 3.53
CA TYR A 233 -20.31 4.90 4.08
C TYR A 233 -20.27 6.44 4.10
N PHE A 234 -19.25 7.05 4.70
CA PHE A 234 -19.22 8.51 4.96
C PHE A 234 -18.72 9.35 3.78
N ARG A 235 -17.96 8.77 2.84
CA ARG A 235 -17.43 9.57 1.73
C ARG A 235 -18.51 9.79 0.67
N GLY A 236 -18.88 11.06 0.49
CA GLY A 236 -19.88 11.48 -0.50
C GLY A 236 -19.54 11.13 -1.95
N ASP A 237 -18.26 10.93 -2.30
CA ASP A 237 -17.85 10.43 -3.62
C ASP A 237 -18.06 8.92 -3.79
N ARG A 238 -18.15 8.16 -2.68
CA ARG A 238 -18.20 6.70 -2.67
C ARG A 238 -19.61 6.16 -2.42
N HIS A 239 -20.24 6.48 -1.28
CA HIS A 239 -21.59 5.99 -0.89
C HIS A 239 -21.90 4.55 -1.34
N HIS A 240 -20.92 3.66 -1.14
CA HIS A 240 -21.01 2.24 -1.46
C HIS A 240 -21.79 1.47 -0.39
N LEU A 241 -21.91 2.04 0.81
CA LEU A 241 -22.67 1.49 1.94
C LEU A 241 -23.67 2.52 2.43
N GLN A 242 -24.77 2.05 3.02
CA GLN A 242 -25.79 2.89 3.65
C GLN A 242 -26.47 2.16 4.81
N ASP A 243 -27.29 2.87 5.58
CA ASP A 243 -28.12 2.27 6.62
C ASP A 243 -29.09 1.24 6.02
N TYR A 244 -29.27 0.13 6.73
CA TYR A 244 -30.26 -0.86 6.38
C TYR A 244 -31.67 -0.25 6.42
N LYS A 245 -32.40 -0.41 5.31
CA LYS A 245 -33.82 -0.07 5.20
C LYS A 245 -34.58 -1.37 5.02
N ALA A 246 -35.48 -1.67 5.96
CA ALA A 246 -36.42 -2.76 5.78
C ALA A 246 -37.28 -2.45 4.53
N GLN A 247 -37.33 -3.41 3.60
CA GLN A 247 -38.22 -3.34 2.45
C GLN A 247 -39.66 -3.63 2.86
#